data_AF-A0A2D5HH36-F1
#
_entry.id   AF-A0A2D5HH36-F1
#
_cell.length_a   1.000
_cell.length_b   1.000
_cell.length_c   1.000
_cell.angle_alpha   90.00
_cell.angle_beta   90.00
_cell.angle_gamma   90.00
#
_symmetry.space_group_name_H-M   'P 1'
#
loop_
_entity.id
_entity.type
_entity.pdbx_description
1 polymer ?
#
loop_
_entity_poly.entity_id
_entity_poly.type
_entity_poly.pdbx_seq_one_letter_code
_entity_poly.pdbx_strand_id
1 'polypeptide(L)' 'PDGPCHFTLNIIPHTAEVTTIGALQAGDGVNLEIDVLARYLQRMQSLRG' A
#
# COMPACT_ATOMS: atom_id res chain seq x y z
N PRO A 1 -15.75 6.10 11.65
CA PRO A 1 -14.96 6.58 10.49
C PRO A 1 -13.48 6.84 10.80
N ASP A 2 -13.11 7.04 12.07
CA ASP A 2 -11.74 7.43 12.43
C ASP A 2 -11.07 6.39 13.34
N GLY A 3 -10.71 5.24 12.78
CA GLY A 3 -9.95 4.18 13.45
C GLY A 3 -8.67 3.85 12.69
N PRO A 4 -7.66 3.27 13.36
CA PRO A 4 -6.43 2.86 12.69
C PRO A 4 -6.72 1.84 11.58
N CYS A 5 -6.22 2.10 10.38
CA CYS A 5 -6.31 1.19 9.26
C CYS A 5 -5.10 0.24 9.29
N HIS A 6 -5.37 -1.06 9.43
CA HIS A 6 -4.35 -2.10 9.37
C HIS A 6 -4.45 -2.83 8.03
N PHE A 7 -3.31 -3.00 7.36
CA PHE A 7 -3.19 -3.81 6.16
C PHE A 7 -1.95 -4.70 6.25
N THR A 8 -1.95 -5.79 5.49
CA THR A 8 -0.87 -6.78 5.45
C THR A 8 -0.51 -7.10 4.02
N LEU A 9 0.75 -7.44 3.78
CA LEU A 9 1.28 -7.83 2.48
C LEU A 9 1.76 -9.28 2.55
N ASN A 10 1.55 -10.03 1.46
CA ASN A 10 2.21 -11.31 1.29
C ASN A 10 3.38 -11.12 0.32
N ILE A 11 4.60 -11.31 0.80
CA ILE A 11 5.83 -11.04 0.03
C ILE A 11 6.46 -12.38 -0.35
N ILE A 12 6.70 -12.57 -1.65
CA ILE A 12 7.39 -13.76 -2.16
C ILE A 12 8.92 -13.66 -1.90
N PRO A 13 9.64 -14.79 -1.83
CA PRO A 13 11.07 -14.81 -1.51
C PRO A 13 11.91 -13.89 -2.40
N HIS A 14 11.69 -13.93 -3.72
CA HIS A 14 12.44 -13.10 -4.65
C HIS A 14 12.33 -11.60 -4.33
N THR A 15 11.13 -11.09 -4.03
CA THR A 15 10.92 -9.68 -3.66
C THR A 15 11.62 -9.33 -2.34
N ALA A 16 11.58 -10.23 -1.36
CA ALA A 16 12.27 -10.02 -0.09
C ALA A 16 13.81 -9.99 -0.27
N GLU A 17 14.34 -10.79 -1.18
CA GLU A 17 15.78 -10.90 -1.46
C GLU A 17 16.34 -9.74 -2.28
N VAL A 18 15.59 -9.24 -3.27
CA VAL A 18 16.07 -8.23 -4.22
C VAL A 18 15.61 -6.80 -3.93
N THR A 19 14.90 -6.59 -2.82
CA THR A 19 14.47 -5.25 -2.37
C THR A 19 14.84 -5.03 -0.90
N THR A 20 14.66 -3.80 -0.41
CA THR A 20 14.91 -3.48 1.00
C THR A 20 13.85 -4.03 1.95
N ILE A 21 12.72 -4.56 1.45
CA ILE A 21 11.60 -5.04 2.27
C ILE A 21 12.04 -6.17 3.21
N GLY A 22 12.92 -7.07 2.77
CA GLY A 22 13.37 -8.20 3.59
C GLY A 22 14.18 -7.80 4.84
N ALA A 23 14.67 -6.57 4.90
CA ALA A 23 15.47 -6.05 6.02
C ALA A 23 14.68 -5.14 6.98
N LEU A 24 13.42 -4.81 6.67
CA LEU A 24 12.60 -3.93 7.50
C LEU A 24 12.30 -4.57 8.86
N GLN A 25 12.31 -3.73 9.90
CA GLN A 25 11.98 -4.08 11.27
C GLN A 25 10.74 -3.32 11.74
N ALA A 26 10.13 -3.80 12.83
CA ALA A 26 9.00 -3.13 13.43
C ALA A 26 9.39 -1.71 13.89
N GLY A 27 8.66 -0.71 13.41
CA GLY A 27 8.93 0.71 13.68
C GLY A 27 9.64 1.44 12.54
N ASP A 28 10.17 0.73 11.54
CA ASP A 28 10.78 1.36 10.37
C ASP A 28 9.74 2.13 9.55
N GLY A 29 10.14 3.32 9.11
CA GLY A 29 9.37 4.11 8.17
C GLY A 29 9.43 3.52 6.77
N VAL A 30 8.31 3.57 6.05
CA VAL A 30 8.24 3.19 4.64
C VAL A 30 7.54 4.27 3.84
N ASN A 31 7.89 4.37 2.56
CA ASN A 31 7.17 5.22 1.63
C ASN A 31 5.87 4.50 1.22
N LEU A 32 4.73 5.13 1.47
CA LEU A 32 3.42 4.62 1.06
C LEU A 32 2.89 5.46 -0.10
N GLU A 33 2.79 4.85 -1.27
CA GLU A 33 2.20 5.48 -2.45
C GLU A 33 0.85 4.83 -2.78
N ILE A 34 -0.17 5.66 -2.99
CA ILE A 34 -1.50 5.20 -3.39
C ILE A 34 -1.53 4.92 -4.90
N ASP A 35 -2.25 3.87 -5.31
CA ASP A 35 -2.46 3.60 -6.72
C ASP A 35 -3.23 4.75 -7.39
N VAL A 36 -2.58 5.34 -8.39
CA VAL A 36 -3.13 6.43 -9.19
C VAL A 36 -4.43 6.02 -9.90
N LEU A 37 -4.51 4.78 -10.41
CA LEU A 37 -5.71 4.25 -11.06
C LEU A 37 -6.86 4.13 -10.06
N ALA A 38 -6.60 3.63 -8.85
CA ALA A 38 -7.63 3.53 -7.81
C ALA A 38 -8.23 4.92 -7.49
N ARG A 39 -7.39 5.96 -7.41
CA ARG A 39 -7.84 7.34 -7.22
C ARG A 39 -8.71 7.83 -8.38
N TYR A 40 -8.33 7.55 -9.62
CA TYR A 40 -9.14 7.95 -10.78
C TYR A 40 -10.46 7.19 -10.88
N LEU A 41 -10.46 5.88 -10.59
CA LEU A 41 -11.67 5.07 -10.57
C LEU A 41 -12.66 5.56 -9.52
N GLN A 42 -12.19 5.88 -8.31
CA GLN A 42 -13.02 6.46 -7.27
C GLN A 42 -13.63 7.80 -7.72
N ARG A 43 -12.83 8.66 -8.37
CA ARG A 43 -13.32 9.94 -8.91
C ARG A 43 -14.37 9.73 -10.00
N MET A 44 -14.15 8.82 -10.94
CA MET A 44 -15.12 8.48 -11.97
C MET A 44 -16.43 7.95 -11.37
N GLN A 45 -16.36 7.10 -10.34
CA GLN A 45 -17.55 6.62 -9.63
C GLN A 45 -18.31 7.76 -8.94
N SER A 46 -17.61 8.72 -8.33
CA SER A 46 -18.26 9.90 -7.71
C SER A 46 -18.94 10.85 -8.70
N LEU A 47 -18.50 10.84 -9.97
CA LEU A 47 -19.07 11.65 -11.06
C LEU A 47 -20.21 10.93 -11.81
N ARG A 48 -20.39 9.62 -11.59
CA ARG A 48 -21.50 8.82 -12.13
C ARG A 48 -22.78 8.94 -11.27
N GLY A 49 -22.84 9.94 -10.39
CA GLY A 49 -24.08 10.36 -9.74
C GLY A 49 -25.12 10.82 -10.76
#